data_AF-A0A9R1UX72-F1
#
_entry.id   AF-A0A9R1UX72-F1
#
_cell.length_a   1.000
_cell.length_b   1.000
_cell.length_c   1.000
_cell.angle_alpha   90.00
_cell.angle_beta   90.00
_cell.angle_gamma   90.00
#
_symmetry.space_group_name_H-M   'P 1'
#
loop_
_entity.id
_entity.type
_entity.pdbx_description
1 polymer ?
#
loop_
_entity_poly.entity_id
_entity_poly.type
_entity_poly.pdbx_seq_one_letter_code
_entity_poly.pdbx_strand_id
1 'polypeptide(L)'
;MLGKWWWRFKNYPDSMWAEAIKSIYGVDGGFDRPSVAKRKSGCWGTIANISNFLEKDGVSFSNHFHRSLNSNGALKWSWSLEPSGVFSVRSLRCHIDNLYLPDSDGIWSWNPLTPGKLNILAWRICHGKLPTMVNLAKIGIWSSNLCRICHGDPESENHIFLECPVSKEVWQLICKWWRLLDNPLVSIRDILQCKGNVAGHQRLAWIHEAIMLTFIWVIWKYRNLRGHSHAPNSKLILALVFEVKSLSIFWINARKKKGQTLRWSEWCSDPILECYSRL
;
A
#
# COMPACT_ATOMS: atom_id res chain seq x y z
N MET A 1 -17.84 -5.67 -0.03
CA MET A 1 -18.20 -6.90 0.73
C MET A 1 -19.67 -7.31 0.61
N LEU A 2 -20.63 -6.41 0.41
CA LEU A 2 -22.06 -6.75 0.39
C LEU A 2 -22.58 -7.33 -0.94
N GLY A 3 -22.02 -6.93 -2.09
CA GLY A 3 -22.44 -7.44 -3.41
C GLY A 3 -22.31 -8.97 -3.58
N LYS A 4 -21.48 -9.64 -2.76
CA LYS A 4 -21.39 -11.11 -2.73
C LYS A 4 -22.72 -11.78 -2.33
N TRP A 5 -23.55 -11.09 -1.55
CA TRP A 5 -24.83 -11.61 -1.08
C TRP A 5 -25.90 -11.54 -2.18
N TRP A 6 -25.85 -10.54 -3.06
CA TRP A 6 -26.63 -10.53 -4.31
C TRP A 6 -26.31 -11.76 -5.16
N TRP A 7 -25.02 -12.02 -5.38
CA TRP A 7 -24.57 -13.19 -6.13
C TRP A 7 -25.07 -14.51 -5.53
N ARG A 8 -24.94 -14.67 -4.20
CA ARG A 8 -25.37 -15.87 -3.50
C ARG A 8 -26.89 -16.05 -3.54
N PHE A 9 -27.67 -14.99 -3.36
CA PHE A 9 -29.13 -15.08 -3.40
C PHE A 9 -29.63 -15.51 -4.79
N LYS A 10 -29.03 -14.94 -5.83
CA LYS A 10 -29.37 -15.21 -7.23
C LYS A 10 -28.98 -16.64 -7.69
N ASN A 11 -27.85 -17.18 -7.24
CA ASN A 11 -27.35 -18.50 -7.65
C ASN A 11 -27.72 -19.66 -6.72
N TYR A 12 -28.13 -19.39 -5.48
CA TYR A 12 -28.56 -20.39 -4.51
C TYR A 12 -29.96 -20.07 -3.95
N PRO A 13 -30.98 -19.94 -4.81
CA PRO A 13 -32.30 -19.45 -4.42
C PRO A 13 -33.02 -20.39 -3.44
N ASP A 14 -32.68 -21.68 -3.41
CA ASP A 14 -33.36 -22.72 -2.62
C ASP A 14 -32.63 -23.03 -1.30
N SER A 15 -31.62 -22.23 -0.97
CA SER A 15 -30.96 -22.34 0.34
C SER A 15 -31.87 -21.80 1.44
N MET A 16 -31.86 -22.42 2.63
CA MET A 16 -32.76 -22.05 3.74
C MET A 16 -32.73 -20.55 4.08
N TRP A 17 -31.54 -19.92 4.04
CA TRP A 17 -31.43 -18.48 4.31
C TRP A 17 -32.06 -17.65 3.19
N ALA A 18 -31.98 -18.07 1.93
CA ALA A 18 -32.61 -17.38 0.80
C ALA A 18 -34.13 -17.49 0.85
N GLU A 19 -34.68 -18.64 1.27
CA GLU A 19 -36.12 -18.81 1.52
C GLU A 19 -36.62 -17.88 2.64
N ALA A 20 -35.87 -17.77 3.75
CA ALA A 20 -36.19 -16.85 4.83
C ALA A 20 -36.14 -15.38 4.36
N ILE A 21 -35.20 -15.02 3.49
CA ILE A 21 -35.20 -13.70 2.88
C ILE A 21 -36.41 -13.51 1.96
N LYS A 22 -36.77 -14.51 1.15
CA LYS A 22 -37.93 -14.43 0.24
C LYS A 22 -39.24 -14.23 1.00
N SER A 23 -39.41 -14.88 2.14
CA SER A 23 -40.62 -14.72 2.97
C SER A 23 -40.73 -13.34 3.61
N ILE A 24 -39.59 -12.70 3.91
CA ILE A 24 -39.56 -11.37 4.54
C ILE A 24 -39.59 -10.24 3.50
N TYR A 25 -38.87 -10.37 2.39
CA TYR A 25 -38.60 -9.28 1.44
C TYR A 25 -39.23 -9.49 0.05
N GLY A 26 -39.85 -10.64 -0.21
CA GLY A 26 -40.44 -11.00 -1.51
C GLY A 26 -39.56 -11.93 -2.33
N VAL A 27 -40.12 -12.51 -3.39
CA VAL A 27 -39.46 -13.54 -4.24
C VAL A 27 -38.13 -13.08 -4.83
N ASP A 28 -37.99 -11.78 -5.08
CA ASP A 28 -36.78 -11.12 -5.60
C ASP A 28 -35.79 -10.72 -4.49
N GLY A 29 -36.11 -10.94 -3.22
CA GLY A 29 -35.28 -10.54 -2.07
C GLY A 29 -35.23 -9.04 -1.83
N GLY A 30 -36.12 -8.26 -2.47
CA GLY A 30 -36.17 -6.81 -2.38
C GLY A 30 -35.18 -6.08 -3.29
N PHE A 31 -34.61 -6.74 -4.30
CA PHE A 31 -33.65 -6.15 -5.24
C PHE A 31 -34.31 -5.29 -6.32
N ASP A 32 -35.48 -5.70 -6.84
CA ASP A 32 -36.15 -5.01 -7.94
C ASP A 32 -37.23 -4.03 -7.42
N ARG A 33 -37.58 -4.12 -6.13
CA ARG A 33 -38.58 -3.28 -5.45
C ARG A 33 -38.02 -2.59 -4.21
N PRO A 34 -37.25 -1.48 -4.36
CA PRO A 34 -36.64 -0.76 -3.24
C PRO A 34 -37.65 -0.25 -2.20
N SER A 35 -38.90 0.00 -2.61
CA SER A 35 -39.98 0.47 -1.72
C SER A 35 -40.39 -0.55 -0.65
N VAL A 36 -40.22 -1.85 -0.91
CA VAL A 36 -40.49 -2.94 0.06
C VAL A 36 -39.31 -3.10 1.02
N ALA A 37 -38.08 -2.98 0.51
CA ALA A 37 -36.86 -3.02 1.33
C ALA A 37 -36.70 -1.77 2.22
N LYS A 38 -37.14 -0.58 1.76
CA LYS A 38 -37.13 0.67 2.54
C LYS A 38 -37.99 0.62 3.80
N ARG A 39 -39.01 -0.26 3.87
CA ARG A 39 -39.90 -0.38 5.03
C ARG A 39 -39.34 -1.25 6.16
N LYS A 40 -38.23 -1.97 5.95
CA LYS A 40 -37.66 -2.88 6.95
C LYS A 40 -36.20 -2.51 7.22
N SER A 41 -35.96 -1.84 8.36
CA SER A 41 -34.60 -1.50 8.82
C SER A 41 -33.85 -2.77 9.22
N GLY A 42 -32.76 -3.10 8.52
CA GLY A 42 -31.93 -4.25 8.86
C GLY A 42 -30.78 -4.49 7.89
N CYS A 43 -29.86 -5.37 8.27
CA CYS A 43 -28.67 -5.70 7.47
C CYS A 43 -29.01 -6.12 6.03
N TRP A 44 -30.07 -6.92 5.85
CA TRP A 44 -30.53 -7.33 4.52
C TRP A 44 -31.10 -6.16 3.71
N GLY A 45 -31.84 -5.24 4.33
CA GLY A 45 -32.31 -4.02 3.67
C GLY A 45 -31.15 -3.19 3.11
N THR A 46 -30.03 -3.09 3.84
CA THR A 46 -28.80 -2.45 3.34
C THR A 46 -28.18 -3.21 2.17
N ILE A 47 -28.14 -4.55 2.23
CA ILE A 47 -27.66 -5.40 1.14
C ILE A 47 -28.53 -5.23 -0.11
N ALA A 48 -29.85 -5.27 0.04
CA ALA A 48 -30.79 -5.16 -1.06
C ALA A 48 -30.73 -3.78 -1.74
N ASN A 49 -30.42 -2.72 -0.99
CA ASN A 49 -30.31 -1.37 -1.54
C ASN A 49 -28.92 -0.97 -2.04
N ILE A 50 -27.94 -1.88 -2.07
CA ILE A 50 -26.57 -1.53 -2.51
C ILE A 50 -26.52 -1.00 -3.94
N SER A 51 -27.37 -1.52 -4.85
CA SER A 51 -27.47 -1.01 -6.23
C SER A 51 -27.80 0.47 -6.23
N ASN A 52 -28.79 0.90 -5.44
CA ASN A 52 -29.21 2.31 -5.37
C ASN A 52 -28.09 3.23 -4.84
N PHE A 53 -27.28 2.75 -3.88
CA PHE A 53 -26.14 3.54 -3.39
C PHE A 53 -25.06 3.66 -4.47
N LEU A 54 -24.72 2.55 -5.11
CA LEU A 54 -23.69 2.52 -6.16
C LEU A 54 -24.13 3.28 -7.42
N GLU A 55 -25.40 3.20 -7.81
CA GLU A 55 -25.97 3.91 -8.96
C GLU A 55 -25.94 5.43 -8.76
N LYS A 56 -26.17 5.92 -7.53
CA LYS A 56 -26.01 7.36 -7.20
C LYS A 56 -24.60 7.85 -7.44
N ASP A 57 -23.61 7.00 -7.21
CA ASP A 57 -22.22 7.37 -7.41
C ASP A 57 -21.80 7.15 -8.90
N GLY A 58 -22.65 6.51 -9.73
CA GLY A 58 -22.40 6.26 -11.15
C GLY A 58 -21.95 4.84 -11.49
N VAL A 59 -21.99 3.92 -10.50
CA VAL A 59 -21.66 2.50 -10.68
C VAL A 59 -22.93 1.71 -10.96
N SER A 60 -23.09 1.24 -12.21
CA SER A 60 -24.23 0.42 -12.64
C SER A 60 -24.15 -1.03 -12.15
N PHE A 61 -24.16 -1.23 -10.83
CA PHE A 61 -23.92 -2.53 -10.18
C PHE A 61 -24.88 -3.64 -10.62
N SER A 62 -26.17 -3.32 -10.76
CA SER A 62 -27.23 -4.24 -11.18
C SER A 62 -27.00 -4.77 -12.61
N ASN A 63 -26.54 -3.92 -13.52
CA ASN A 63 -26.31 -4.23 -14.94
C ASN A 63 -25.22 -5.28 -15.18
N HIS A 64 -24.33 -5.49 -14.22
CA HIS A 64 -23.26 -6.50 -14.32
C HIS A 64 -23.73 -7.93 -13.99
N PHE A 65 -24.98 -8.10 -13.51
CA PHE A 65 -25.58 -9.42 -13.33
C PHE A 65 -26.43 -9.76 -14.55
N HIS A 66 -26.03 -10.81 -15.28
CA HIS A 66 -26.79 -11.31 -16.43
C HIS A 66 -27.40 -12.66 -16.10
N ARG A 67 -28.54 -12.96 -16.72
CA ARG A 67 -29.24 -14.24 -16.56
C ARG A 67 -29.18 -14.99 -17.89
N SER A 68 -28.72 -16.23 -17.85
CA SER A 68 -28.63 -17.11 -19.02
C SER A 68 -29.10 -18.53 -18.67
N LEU A 69 -29.36 -19.34 -19.69
CA LEU A 69 -29.64 -20.76 -19.52
C LEU A 69 -28.32 -21.53 -19.56
N ASN A 70 -28.14 -22.49 -18.65
CA ASN A 70 -27.05 -23.45 -18.74
C ASN A 70 -27.38 -24.57 -19.74
N SER A 71 -26.42 -25.45 -20.00
CA SER A 71 -26.56 -26.61 -20.90
C SER A 71 -27.75 -27.53 -20.58
N ASN A 72 -28.27 -27.45 -19.36
CA ASN A 72 -29.34 -28.31 -18.86
C ASN A 72 -30.69 -27.57 -18.84
N GLY A 73 -30.77 -26.38 -19.44
CA GLY A 73 -31.97 -25.54 -19.47
C GLY A 73 -32.31 -24.85 -18.14
N ALA A 74 -31.44 -24.94 -17.14
CA ALA A 74 -31.63 -24.24 -15.87
C ALA A 74 -31.07 -22.82 -15.92
N LEU A 75 -31.79 -21.90 -15.29
CA LEU A 75 -31.42 -20.49 -15.22
C LEU A 75 -30.21 -20.30 -14.29
N LYS A 76 -29.18 -19.63 -14.79
CA LYS A 76 -27.96 -19.30 -14.05
C LYS A 76 -27.68 -17.80 -14.18
N TRP A 77 -27.20 -17.21 -13.10
CA TRP A 77 -26.70 -15.84 -13.14
C TRP A 77 -25.20 -15.84 -13.42
N SER A 78 -24.76 -14.90 -14.25
CA SER A 78 -23.36 -14.64 -14.56
C SER A 78 -22.98 -13.19 -14.21
N TRP A 79 -21.70 -13.00 -13.94
CA TRP A 79 -21.10 -11.73 -13.57
C TRP A 79 -20.24 -11.22 -14.72
N SER A 80 -20.54 -10.02 -15.24
CA SER A 80 -19.91 -9.51 -16.46
C SER A 80 -18.47 -9.00 -16.27
N LEU A 81 -18.05 -8.72 -15.04
CA LEU A 81 -16.71 -8.15 -14.76
C LEU A 81 -15.63 -9.23 -14.56
N GLU A 82 -15.97 -10.51 -14.78
CA GLU A 82 -15.03 -11.62 -14.73
C GLU A 82 -15.24 -12.53 -15.94
N PRO A 83 -14.19 -12.92 -16.68
CA PRO A 83 -14.32 -13.86 -17.81
C PRO A 83 -14.91 -15.22 -17.39
N SER A 84 -14.68 -15.62 -16.14
CA SER A 84 -15.26 -16.85 -15.56
C SER A 84 -16.79 -16.77 -15.39
N GLY A 85 -17.37 -15.58 -15.46
CA GLY A 85 -18.77 -15.32 -15.14
C GLY A 85 -19.10 -15.45 -13.66
N VAL A 86 -18.11 -15.65 -12.77
CA VAL A 86 -18.32 -15.80 -11.32
C VAL A 86 -18.05 -14.48 -10.62
N PHE A 87 -18.95 -14.07 -9.73
CA PHE A 87 -18.75 -12.86 -8.94
C PHE A 87 -17.50 -12.95 -8.07
N SER A 88 -16.66 -11.91 -8.13
CA SER A 88 -15.55 -11.72 -7.21
C SER A 88 -15.64 -10.33 -6.57
N VAL A 89 -15.38 -10.23 -5.25
CA VAL A 89 -15.33 -8.92 -4.58
C VAL A 89 -14.21 -8.06 -5.18
N ARG A 90 -13.15 -8.71 -5.67
CA ARG A 90 -12.00 -8.07 -6.33
C ARG A 90 -12.42 -7.35 -7.62
N SER A 91 -13.12 -8.02 -8.54
CA SER A 91 -13.53 -7.40 -9.82
C SER A 91 -14.46 -6.21 -9.60
N LEU A 92 -15.45 -6.32 -8.71
CA LEU A 92 -16.30 -5.19 -8.34
C LEU A 92 -15.49 -4.04 -7.75
N ARG A 93 -14.54 -4.35 -6.86
CA ARG A 93 -13.69 -3.33 -6.24
C ARG A 93 -12.82 -2.62 -7.28
N CYS A 94 -12.18 -3.37 -8.18
CA CYS A 94 -11.39 -2.81 -9.27
C CYS A 94 -12.23 -1.92 -10.18
N HIS A 95 -13.46 -2.32 -10.53
CA HIS A 95 -14.34 -1.49 -11.35
C HIS A 95 -14.74 -0.17 -10.67
N ILE A 96 -15.07 -0.21 -9.37
CA ILE A 96 -15.32 0.99 -8.57
C ILE A 96 -14.05 1.85 -8.51
N ASP A 97 -12.90 1.26 -8.19
CA ASP A 97 -11.63 1.98 -8.10
C ASP A 97 -11.28 2.67 -9.43
N ASN A 98 -11.47 2.01 -10.58
CA ASN A 98 -11.24 2.59 -11.89
C ASN A 98 -12.17 3.76 -12.25
N LEU A 99 -13.34 3.88 -11.59
CA LEU A 99 -14.28 4.98 -11.81
C LEU A 99 -13.95 6.22 -10.97
N TYR A 100 -13.44 6.05 -9.74
CA TYR A 100 -13.23 7.17 -8.81
C TYR A 100 -11.77 7.50 -8.54
N LEU A 101 -10.89 6.50 -8.61
CA LEU A 101 -9.48 6.73 -8.43
C LEU A 101 -8.92 7.12 -9.80
N PRO A 102 -8.17 8.23 -9.90
CA PRO A 102 -7.39 8.47 -11.10
C PRO A 102 -6.53 7.23 -11.37
N ASP A 103 -6.32 6.91 -12.65
CA ASP A 103 -5.29 5.94 -13.02
C ASP A 103 -4.04 6.26 -12.22
N SER A 104 -3.40 5.21 -11.68
CA SER A 104 -2.13 5.35 -10.97
C SER A 104 -1.31 6.39 -11.71
N ASP A 105 -1.02 7.51 -11.06
CA ASP A 105 -0.22 8.60 -11.60
C ASP A 105 1.16 8.13 -12.11
N GLY A 106 1.50 6.87 -11.80
CA GLY A 106 2.70 6.18 -12.25
C GLY A 106 3.91 6.61 -11.44
N ILE A 107 3.70 7.47 -10.44
CA ILE A 107 4.78 8.11 -9.70
C ILE A 107 5.39 7.13 -8.70
N TRP A 108 4.59 6.21 -8.12
CA TRP A 108 5.06 5.25 -7.14
C TRP A 108 4.44 3.86 -7.29
N SER A 109 5.29 2.83 -7.35
CA SER A 109 4.88 1.43 -7.31
C SER A 109 5.12 0.86 -5.91
N TRP A 110 4.15 0.10 -5.38
CA TRP A 110 4.29 -0.49 -4.06
C TRP A 110 5.31 -1.65 -4.06
N ASN A 111 6.21 -1.63 -3.08
CA ASN A 111 7.15 -2.71 -2.87
C ASN A 111 6.52 -3.82 -2.00
N PRO A 112 6.42 -5.06 -2.49
CA PRO A 112 5.76 -6.15 -1.78
C PRO A 112 6.57 -6.73 -0.61
N LEU A 113 7.87 -6.39 -0.49
CA LEU A 113 8.74 -6.85 0.60
C LEU A 113 8.71 -5.92 1.81
N THR A 114 7.99 -4.79 1.74
CA THR A 114 7.89 -3.82 2.83
C THR A 114 6.47 -3.71 3.41
N PRO A 115 6.32 -3.24 4.67
CA PRO A 115 5.00 -2.95 5.22
C PRO A 115 4.33 -1.77 4.52
N GLY A 116 3.00 -1.75 4.49
CA GLY A 116 2.24 -0.68 3.82
C GLY A 116 2.59 0.74 4.32
N LYS A 117 2.96 0.91 5.59
CA LYS A 117 3.37 2.21 6.14
C LYS A 117 4.63 2.80 5.46
N LEU A 118 5.55 1.96 4.99
CA LEU A 118 6.74 2.40 4.24
C LEU A 118 6.33 2.87 2.84
N ASN A 119 5.50 2.09 2.16
CA ASN A 119 4.96 2.46 0.85
C ASN A 119 4.16 3.76 0.90
N ILE A 120 3.34 3.97 1.94
CA ILE A 120 2.60 5.22 2.13
C ILE A 120 3.57 6.40 2.35
N LEU A 121 4.65 6.20 3.11
CA LEU A 121 5.66 7.24 3.34
C LEU A 121 6.36 7.63 2.02
N ALA A 122 6.78 6.65 1.23
CA ALA A 122 7.38 6.88 -0.08
C ALA A 122 6.41 7.56 -1.05
N TRP A 123 5.16 7.10 -1.10
CA TRP A 123 4.11 7.74 -1.89
C TRP A 123 3.95 9.23 -1.52
N ARG A 124 3.96 9.57 -0.22
CA ARG A 124 3.92 10.96 0.24
C ARG A 124 5.12 11.77 -0.23
N ILE A 125 6.32 11.22 -0.18
CA ILE A 125 7.56 11.88 -0.65
C ILE A 125 7.49 12.12 -2.16
N CYS A 126 7.11 11.11 -2.94
CA CYS A 126 6.92 11.22 -4.38
C CYS A 126 5.95 12.35 -4.77
N HIS A 127 4.95 12.60 -3.92
CA HIS A 127 3.97 13.66 -4.10
C HIS A 127 4.37 15.02 -3.50
N GLY A 128 5.51 15.11 -2.81
CA GLY A 128 5.91 16.32 -2.07
C GLY A 128 4.97 16.66 -0.90
N LYS A 129 4.27 15.65 -0.37
CA LYS A 129 3.22 15.77 0.67
C LYS A 129 3.73 15.43 2.07
N LEU A 130 5.04 15.35 2.27
CA LEU A 130 5.59 15.10 3.59
C LEU A 130 5.45 16.37 4.46
N PRO A 131 5.05 16.26 5.74
CA PRO A 131 4.90 17.41 6.63
C PRO A 131 6.27 17.86 7.17
N THR A 132 7.11 18.36 6.27
CA THR A 132 8.41 18.98 6.60
C THR A 132 8.19 20.37 7.20
N MET A 133 9.16 20.91 7.95
CA MET A 133 9.01 22.27 8.50
C MET A 133 8.85 23.33 7.41
N VAL A 134 9.51 23.18 6.25
CA VAL A 134 9.29 24.08 5.10
C VAL A 134 7.83 24.01 4.63
N ASN A 135 7.25 22.81 4.51
CA ASN A 135 5.86 22.66 4.05
C ASN A 135 4.86 23.16 5.10
N LEU A 136 5.12 22.93 6.39
CA LEU A 136 4.28 23.40 7.49
C LEU A 136 4.32 24.93 7.64
N ALA A 137 5.48 25.55 7.44
CA ALA A 137 5.62 27.00 7.43
C ALA A 137 4.89 27.64 6.25
N LYS A 138 4.97 27.04 5.05
CA LYS A 138 4.24 27.51 3.86
C LYS A 138 2.72 27.57 4.06
N ILE A 139 2.14 26.66 4.83
CA ILE A 139 0.70 26.61 5.13
C ILE A 139 0.34 27.33 6.44
N GLY A 140 1.27 28.04 7.06
CA GLY A 140 1.01 28.85 8.27
C GLY A 140 0.81 28.05 9.56
N ILE A 141 1.13 26.75 9.59
CA ILE A 141 0.97 25.93 10.80
C ILE A 141 2.14 26.13 11.79
N TRP A 142 3.32 26.47 11.29
CA TRP A 142 4.53 26.63 12.12
C TRP A 142 5.34 27.86 11.72
N SER A 143 6.00 28.50 12.69
CA SER A 143 6.74 29.75 12.49
C SER A 143 8.19 29.56 12.02
N SER A 144 8.85 28.48 12.44
CA SER A 144 10.21 28.10 12.01
C SER A 144 10.20 27.04 10.91
N ASN A 145 11.08 27.18 9.92
CA ASN A 145 11.29 26.18 8.88
C ASN A 145 12.53 25.30 9.13
N LEU A 146 13.23 25.43 10.26
CA LEU A 146 14.50 24.75 10.51
C LEU A 146 14.34 23.25 10.75
N CYS A 147 15.34 22.47 10.35
CA CYS A 147 15.41 21.03 10.55
C CYS A 147 15.29 20.64 12.02
N ARG A 148 14.39 19.70 12.33
CA ARG A 148 14.20 19.21 13.71
C ARG A 148 15.32 18.27 14.17
N ILE A 149 16.19 17.84 13.27
CA ILE A 149 17.34 16.98 13.59
C ILE A 149 18.59 17.81 13.88
N CYS A 150 19.01 18.65 12.93
CA CYS A 150 20.27 19.41 13.03
C CYS A 150 20.10 20.86 13.48
N HIS A 151 18.89 21.43 13.37
CA HIS A 151 18.59 22.84 13.66
C HIS A 151 19.39 23.87 12.85
N GLY A 152 20.11 23.46 11.80
CA GLY A 152 20.98 24.33 10.99
C GLY A 152 20.29 24.92 9.76
N ASP A 153 19.67 24.08 8.93
CA ASP A 153 19.11 24.49 7.64
C ASP A 153 17.58 24.28 7.58
N PRO A 154 16.89 24.89 6.60
CA PRO A 154 15.48 24.63 6.36
C PRO A 154 15.16 23.15 6.09
N GLU A 155 14.17 22.62 6.79
CA GLU A 155 13.73 21.23 6.69
C GLU A 155 12.95 20.98 5.38
N SER A 156 13.67 20.64 4.31
CA SER A 156 13.12 20.08 3.08
C SER A 156 13.15 18.54 3.12
N GLU A 157 12.48 17.87 2.17
CA GLU A 157 12.55 16.40 2.06
C GLU A 157 14.00 15.94 1.79
N ASN A 158 14.69 16.59 0.86
CA ASN A 158 16.11 16.32 0.58
C ASN A 158 16.98 16.58 1.82
N HIS A 159 16.70 17.65 2.57
CA HIS A 159 17.46 17.95 3.77
C HIS A 159 17.31 16.85 4.82
N ILE A 160 16.07 16.44 5.14
CA ILE A 160 15.81 15.40 6.14
C ILE A 160 16.58 14.12 5.82
N PHE A 161 16.58 13.69 4.56
CA PHE A 161 17.09 12.37 4.18
C PHE A 161 18.53 12.36 3.66
N LEU A 162 19.06 13.47 3.12
CA LEU A 162 20.34 13.48 2.39
C LEU A 162 21.32 14.57 2.82
N GLU A 163 20.84 15.76 3.18
CA GLU A 163 21.74 16.90 3.46
C GLU A 163 22.01 17.06 4.96
N CYS A 164 21.04 16.70 5.81
CA CYS A 164 21.17 16.75 7.26
C CYS A 164 22.38 15.90 7.70
N PRO A 165 23.34 16.45 8.49
CA PRO A 165 24.58 15.76 8.85
C PRO A 165 24.38 14.34 9.38
N VAL A 166 23.40 14.16 10.27
CA VAL A 166 23.02 12.84 10.82
C VAL A 166 22.59 11.87 9.73
N SER A 167 21.63 12.27 8.90
CA SER A 167 21.07 11.42 7.86
C SER A 167 22.10 11.11 6.77
N LYS A 168 22.94 12.10 6.44
CA LYS A 168 24.03 11.99 5.47
C LYS A 168 25.05 10.94 5.90
N GLU A 169 25.50 10.96 7.14
CA GLU A 169 26.43 9.95 7.68
C GLU A 169 25.81 8.54 7.69
N VAL A 170 24.54 8.42 8.14
CA VAL A 170 23.83 7.13 8.09
C VAL A 170 23.74 6.62 6.66
N TRP A 171 23.37 7.50 5.72
CA TRP A 171 23.25 7.16 4.30
C TRP A 171 24.57 6.65 3.71
N GLN A 172 25.69 7.33 3.97
CA GLN A 172 27.02 6.91 3.52
C GLN A 172 27.39 5.50 4.01
N LEU A 173 27.09 5.19 5.28
CA LEU A 173 27.33 3.86 5.85
C LEU A 173 26.43 2.79 5.23
N ILE A 174 25.19 3.13 4.89
CA ILE A 174 24.27 2.23 4.17
C ILE A 174 24.77 1.99 2.73
N CYS A 175 25.19 3.03 2.01
CA CYS A 175 25.80 2.89 0.67
C CYS A 175 27.02 1.99 0.70
N LYS A 176 27.92 2.17 1.68
CA LYS A 176 29.11 1.34 1.87
C LYS A 176 28.74 -0.12 2.15
N TRP A 177 27.76 -0.35 3.03
CA TRP A 177 27.31 -1.70 3.38
C TRP A 177 26.61 -2.42 2.21
N TRP A 178 25.80 -1.70 1.42
CA TRP A 178 25.06 -2.25 0.27
C TRP A 178 25.79 -2.07 -1.08
N ARG A 179 27.08 -1.72 -1.06
CA ARG A 179 27.95 -1.47 -2.23
C ARG A 179 27.28 -0.64 -3.34
N LEU A 180 26.59 0.43 -2.97
CA LEU A 180 26.11 1.42 -3.93
C LEU A 180 27.33 2.23 -4.38
N LEU A 181 27.85 1.91 -5.57
CA LEU A 181 28.91 2.71 -6.19
C LEU A 181 28.36 4.10 -6.51
N ASP A 182 29.16 5.14 -6.22
CA ASP A 182 28.90 6.57 -6.35
C ASP A 182 27.74 6.92 -7.27
N ASN A 183 26.54 6.97 -6.69
CA ASN A 183 25.39 7.54 -7.36
C ASN A 183 25.37 9.03 -7.00
N PRO A 184 25.47 9.97 -7.96
CA PRO A 184 25.28 11.37 -7.68
C PRO A 184 23.80 11.59 -7.34
N LEU A 185 23.45 11.40 -6.08
CA LEU A 185 22.08 11.54 -5.60
C LEU A 185 21.73 13.01 -5.57
N VAL A 186 20.97 13.45 -6.56
CA VAL A 186 20.49 14.84 -6.64
C VAL A 186 19.30 15.05 -5.71
N SER A 187 18.48 14.02 -5.48
CA SER A 187 17.29 14.11 -4.65
C SER A 187 16.87 12.79 -3.99
N ILE A 188 15.99 12.89 -2.98
CA ILE A 188 15.36 11.73 -2.36
C ILE A 188 14.47 10.94 -3.33
N ARG A 189 13.94 11.61 -4.37
CA ARG A 189 13.14 10.96 -5.42
C ARG A 189 14.01 10.07 -6.29
N ASP A 190 15.25 10.49 -6.57
CA ASP A 190 16.20 9.67 -7.31
C ASP A 190 16.54 8.39 -6.54
N ILE A 191 16.63 8.43 -5.21
CA ILE A 191 16.80 7.22 -4.38
C ILE A 191 15.60 6.28 -4.52
N LEU A 192 14.39 6.81 -4.46
CA LEU A 192 13.16 6.03 -4.57
C LEU A 192 12.98 5.42 -5.97
N GLN A 193 13.49 6.07 -7.02
CA GLN A 193 13.41 5.60 -8.41
C GLN A 193 14.64 4.78 -8.84
N CYS A 194 15.73 4.84 -8.09
CA CYS A 194 16.96 4.11 -8.37
C CYS A 194 16.77 2.60 -8.16
N LYS A 195 17.04 1.81 -9.20
CA LYS A 195 17.09 0.34 -9.12
C LYS A 195 18.47 -0.20 -8.71
N GLY A 196 19.46 0.67 -8.52
CA GLY A 196 20.84 0.34 -8.16
C GLY A 196 21.60 -0.44 -9.24
N ASN A 197 22.76 -1.00 -8.89
CA ASN A 197 23.58 -1.89 -9.74
C ASN A 197 22.96 -3.28 -9.95
N VAL A 198 21.64 -3.39 -9.79
CA VAL A 198 20.91 -4.64 -9.61
C VAL A 198 20.07 -4.95 -10.86
N ALA A 199 20.49 -4.41 -11.99
CA ALA A 199 19.84 -4.58 -13.28
C ALA A 199 19.75 -6.07 -13.63
N GLY A 200 18.53 -6.57 -13.88
CA GLY A 200 18.29 -7.93 -14.36
C GLY A 200 17.53 -8.86 -13.40
N HIS A 201 17.51 -8.60 -12.09
CA HIS A 201 16.77 -9.44 -11.12
C HIS A 201 15.70 -8.68 -10.34
N GLN A 202 14.42 -8.91 -10.69
CA GLN A 202 13.26 -8.24 -10.06
C GLN A 202 13.24 -8.35 -8.53
N ARG A 203 13.60 -9.52 -7.98
CA ARG A 203 13.64 -9.73 -6.52
C ARG A 203 14.72 -8.87 -5.87
N LEU A 204 15.92 -8.82 -6.46
CA LEU A 204 16.99 -8.01 -5.90
C LEU A 204 16.65 -6.51 -6.01
N ALA A 205 16.00 -6.07 -7.08
CA ALA A 205 15.49 -4.70 -7.20
C ALA A 205 14.49 -4.37 -6.07
N TRP A 206 13.58 -5.29 -5.75
CA TRP A 206 12.69 -5.13 -4.60
C TRP A 206 13.44 -5.12 -3.27
N ILE A 207 14.52 -5.89 -3.11
CA ILE A 207 15.33 -5.87 -1.88
C ILE A 207 16.07 -4.53 -1.74
N HIS A 208 16.69 -4.05 -2.81
CA HIS A 208 17.34 -2.73 -2.86
C HIS A 208 16.35 -1.64 -2.43
N GLU A 209 15.19 -1.58 -3.08
CA GLU A 209 14.15 -0.62 -2.74
C GLU A 209 13.65 -0.79 -1.30
N ALA A 210 13.52 -2.02 -0.79
CA ALA A 210 13.15 -2.26 0.60
C ALA A 210 14.18 -1.71 1.60
N ILE A 211 15.47 -1.77 1.28
CA ILE A 211 16.53 -1.14 2.09
C ILE A 211 16.37 0.38 2.06
N MET A 212 16.15 0.98 0.89
CA MET A 212 15.97 2.44 0.77
C MET A 212 14.75 2.93 1.54
N LEU A 213 13.63 2.23 1.42
CA LEU A 213 12.41 2.53 2.16
C LEU A 213 12.59 2.37 3.67
N THR A 214 13.42 1.42 4.09
CA THR A 214 13.74 1.23 5.52
C THR A 214 14.61 2.37 6.04
N PHE A 215 15.62 2.81 5.28
CA PHE A 215 16.42 3.99 5.62
C PHE A 215 15.53 5.23 5.81
N ILE A 216 14.68 5.53 4.82
CA ILE A 216 13.74 6.66 4.87
C ILE A 216 12.84 6.56 6.10
N TRP A 217 12.29 5.38 6.38
CA TRP A 217 11.45 5.16 7.54
C TRP A 217 12.18 5.40 8.86
N VAL A 218 13.41 4.89 9.02
CA VAL A 218 14.18 5.04 10.26
C VAL A 218 14.50 6.51 10.52
N ILE A 219 14.94 7.25 9.50
CA ILE A 219 15.21 8.70 9.62
C ILE A 219 13.92 9.47 9.95
N TRP A 220 12.82 9.17 9.25
CA TRP A 220 11.53 9.82 9.50
C TRP A 220 11.00 9.54 10.91
N LYS A 221 11.09 8.28 11.37
CA LYS A 221 10.72 7.87 12.73
C LYS A 221 11.58 8.61 13.76
N TYR A 222 12.89 8.63 13.56
CA TYR A 222 13.83 9.32 14.44
C TYR A 222 13.53 10.82 14.54
N ARG A 223 13.28 11.50 13.41
CA ARG A 223 12.87 12.90 13.36
C ARG A 223 11.60 13.16 14.18
N ASN A 224 10.60 12.29 14.06
CA ASN A 224 9.31 12.48 14.75
C ASN A 224 9.35 12.15 16.24
N LEU A 225 10.26 11.26 16.66
CA LEU A 225 10.44 10.93 18.08
C LEU A 225 11.29 11.96 18.83
N ARG A 226 12.14 12.74 18.14
CA ARG A 226 12.94 13.78 18.79
C ARG A 226 12.18 15.10 18.91
N GLY A 227 11.91 15.49 20.15
CA GLY A 227 11.43 16.80 20.57
C GLY A 227 12.45 17.56 21.41
N HIS A 228 13.65 17.78 20.88
CA HIS A 228 14.83 18.43 21.52
C HIS A 228 15.86 17.46 22.14
N SER A 229 17.13 17.87 22.00
CA SER A 229 18.30 17.45 22.80
C SER A 229 19.03 16.17 22.37
N HIS A 230 20.07 16.35 21.56
CA HIS A 230 21.48 15.95 21.81
C HIS A 230 22.23 15.99 20.48
N ALA A 231 23.42 16.59 20.50
CA ALA A 231 24.32 16.66 19.34
C ALA A 231 24.55 15.25 18.73
N PRO A 232 24.73 15.15 17.40
CA PRO A 232 25.10 13.91 16.74
C PRO A 232 26.32 13.29 17.42
N ASN A 233 26.26 12.01 17.77
CA ASN A 233 27.43 11.26 18.19
C ASN A 233 27.51 9.94 17.42
N SER A 234 28.71 9.38 17.33
CA SER A 234 28.97 8.15 16.58
C SER A 234 28.10 6.98 17.02
N LYS A 235 27.77 6.89 18.32
CA LYS A 235 26.89 5.85 18.86
C LYS A 235 25.48 5.92 18.26
N LEU A 236 24.93 7.11 18.13
CA LEU A 236 23.61 7.32 17.50
C LEU A 236 23.64 6.88 16.02
N ILE A 237 24.65 7.30 15.26
CA ILE A 237 24.75 6.97 13.84
C ILE A 237 24.79 5.46 13.64
N LEU A 238 25.63 4.76 14.42
CA LEU A 238 25.72 3.30 14.39
C LEU A 238 24.40 2.62 14.81
N ALA A 239 23.68 3.17 15.79
CA ALA A 239 22.38 2.65 16.20
C ALA A 239 21.32 2.78 15.08
N LEU A 240 21.29 3.91 14.38
CA LEU A 240 20.39 4.11 13.23
C LEU A 240 20.73 3.16 12.08
N VAL A 241 22.02 2.98 11.76
CA VAL A 241 22.46 2.00 10.75
C VAL A 241 22.06 0.58 11.13
N PHE A 242 22.24 0.19 12.40
CA PHE A 242 21.80 -1.11 12.90
C PHE A 242 20.27 -1.28 12.80
N GLU A 243 19.50 -0.24 13.13
CA GLU A 243 18.04 -0.27 12.99
C GLU A 243 17.62 -0.44 11.52
N VAL A 244 18.29 0.22 10.58
CA VAL A 244 18.05 0.02 9.15
C VAL A 244 18.34 -1.42 8.73
N LYS A 245 19.48 -1.99 9.11
CA LYS A 245 19.85 -3.37 8.78
C LYS A 245 18.86 -4.38 9.36
N SER A 246 18.48 -4.22 10.62
CA SER A 246 17.59 -5.14 11.34
C SER A 246 16.13 -5.06 10.88
N LEU A 247 15.59 -3.87 10.63
CA LEU A 247 14.23 -3.73 10.14
C LEU A 247 14.08 -4.18 8.68
N SER A 248 15.07 -3.89 7.83
CA SER A 248 15.03 -4.30 6.43
C SER A 248 14.99 -5.82 6.30
N ILE A 249 15.92 -6.54 6.94
CA ILE A 249 15.92 -8.01 6.92
C ILE A 249 14.65 -8.58 7.55
N PHE A 250 14.17 -8.00 8.65
CA PHE A 250 12.94 -8.45 9.32
C PHE A 250 11.74 -8.35 8.38
N TRP A 251 11.55 -7.22 7.71
CA TRP A 251 10.41 -7.02 6.81
C TRP A 251 10.49 -7.85 5.53
N ILE A 252 11.68 -7.97 4.95
CA ILE A 252 11.92 -8.83 3.78
C ILE A 252 11.62 -10.28 4.16
N ASN A 253 12.13 -10.75 5.31
CA ASN A 253 11.89 -12.11 5.77
C ASN A 253 10.44 -12.38 6.14
N ALA A 254 9.70 -11.39 6.62
CA ALA A 254 8.28 -11.55 6.92
C ALA A 254 7.40 -11.69 5.66
N ARG A 255 7.92 -11.34 4.49
CA ARG A 255 7.18 -11.28 3.20
C ARG A 255 7.82 -12.12 2.09
N LYS A 256 8.75 -13.00 2.45
CA LYS A 256 9.46 -13.90 1.52
C LYS A 256 8.61 -15.10 1.10
N LYS A 257 8.98 -15.73 -0.02
CA LYS A 257 8.54 -17.09 -0.34
C LYS A 257 9.43 -18.12 0.36
N LYS A 258 8.95 -19.38 0.44
CA LYS A 258 9.71 -20.51 1.00
C LYS A 258 11.07 -20.63 0.28
N GLY A 259 12.15 -20.83 1.05
CA GLY A 259 13.52 -20.96 0.53
C GLY A 259 14.31 -19.66 0.40
N GLN A 260 13.66 -18.49 0.51
CA GLN A 260 14.32 -17.20 0.27
C GLN A 260 14.65 -16.43 1.56
N THR A 261 14.94 -17.17 2.64
CA THR A 261 15.27 -16.61 3.95
C THR A 261 16.66 -16.01 3.92
N LEU A 262 16.75 -14.72 4.22
CA LEU A 262 18.01 -14.04 4.47
C LEU A 262 18.46 -14.31 5.91
N ARG A 263 19.74 -14.60 6.10
CA ARG A 263 20.34 -14.80 7.41
C ARG A 263 21.03 -13.54 7.91
N TRP A 264 20.95 -13.29 9.23
CA TRP A 264 21.44 -12.05 9.83
C TRP A 264 22.96 -11.87 9.70
N SER A 265 23.73 -12.93 9.92
CA SER A 265 25.19 -12.93 9.84
C SER A 265 25.68 -12.47 8.46
N GLU A 266 25.14 -13.09 7.42
CA GLU A 266 25.49 -12.84 6.02
C GLU A 266 24.93 -11.50 5.54
N TRP A 267 23.73 -11.12 6.00
CA TRP A 267 23.17 -9.79 5.75
C TRP A 267 24.06 -8.68 6.33
N CYS A 268 24.67 -8.89 7.48
CA CYS A 268 25.55 -7.89 8.07
C CYS A 268 26.90 -7.79 7.36
N SER A 269 27.45 -8.90 6.88
CA SER A 269 28.79 -8.99 6.30
C SER A 269 28.82 -8.72 4.79
N ASP A 270 28.03 -9.44 4.00
CA ASP A 270 27.91 -9.28 2.55
C ASP A 270 26.45 -9.47 2.12
N PRO A 271 25.63 -8.42 2.25
CA PRO A 271 24.20 -8.52 1.98
C PRO A 271 23.91 -8.79 0.49
N ILE A 272 24.82 -8.40 -0.40
CA ILE A 272 24.69 -8.68 -1.84
C ILE A 272 24.86 -10.17 -2.10
N LEU A 273 25.95 -10.76 -1.60
CA LEU A 273 26.22 -12.19 -1.76
C LEU A 273 25.09 -13.04 -1.17
N GLU A 274 24.61 -12.69 0.02
CA GLU A 274 23.47 -13.40 0.65
C GLU A 274 22.25 -13.34 -0.25
N CYS A 275 21.94 -12.21 -0.87
CA CYS A 275 20.79 -12.09 -1.76
C CYS A 275 20.95 -12.95 -3.02
N TYR A 276 22.12 -12.94 -3.67
CA TYR A 276 22.39 -13.78 -4.85
C TYR A 276 22.27 -15.28 -4.53
N SER A 277 22.66 -15.71 -3.33
CA SER A 277 22.53 -17.11 -2.90
C SER A 277 21.08 -17.60 -2.70
N ARG A 278 20.09 -16.69 -2.78
CA ARG A 278 18.67 -16.93 -2.48
C ARG A 278 17.72 -16.47 -3.61
N LEU A 279 18.25 -16.16 -4.79
CA LEU A 279 17.46 -15.90 -6.00
C LEU A 279 16.86 -17.18 -6.56
#